data_AF-A0A5B8CL50-F1
#
_entry.id   AF-A0A5B8CL50-F1
#
_cell.length_a   1.000
_cell.length_b   1.000
_cell.length_c   1.000
_cell.angle_alpha   90.00
_cell.angle_beta   90.00
_cell.angle_gamma   90.00
#
_symmetry.space_group_name_H-M   'P 1'
#
loop_
_entity.id
_entity.type
_entity.pdbx_description
1 polymer ?
#
loop_
_entity_poly.entity_id
_entity_poly.type
_entity_poly.pdbx_seq_one_letter_code
_entity_poly.pdbx_strand_id
1 'polypeptide(L)'
;MIPPAAAPAFLAQAGWGQAAIVPLAGDASFRRYFRVIDGPRRAVLMDAPPPHEDPRPFIAIAEHLTENGFAAPRILARDLEEGLVLIEDFGDLRVKEHVDDVPDSEGDVYRRAVDLLAALHRLPAADVPPYDRAVYQREAALLTECYCPAIGLPVDEAGYVAAWDAVLPTVERSSSPVVTVLRDYHAENIMLIDRAASHGLGLLDFQDALAGHPAYDLVSLLQDARRDVSPALEAAMLDHYRAIAHPPADFDAVYAVLGAQRNAKIIGIFTRLWKRDGKPRYLSYLPRMWDLLERDLAHPALAPVAAWFAANIPAGKRHHALEDYAPA
;
A
#
# COMPACT_ATOMS: atom_id res chain seq x y z
N MET A 1 -14.48 18.25 -10.71
CA MET A 1 -13.25 18.71 -10.05
C MET A 1 -12.60 19.75 -10.95
N ILE A 2 -12.29 20.94 -10.43
CA ILE A 2 -11.71 22.05 -11.21
C ILE A 2 -10.18 22.04 -11.03
N PRO A 3 -9.38 22.16 -12.10
CA PRO A 3 -7.92 22.28 -11.99
C PRO A 3 -7.49 23.48 -11.13
N PRO A 4 -6.31 23.43 -10.48
CA PRO A 4 -5.81 24.56 -9.71
C PRO A 4 -5.53 25.77 -10.62
N ALA A 5 -5.69 26.98 -10.09
CA ALA A 5 -5.60 28.22 -10.87
C ALA A 5 -4.23 28.42 -11.54
N ALA A 6 -3.15 27.93 -10.90
CA ALA A 6 -1.79 27.97 -11.42
C ALA A 6 -1.53 26.95 -12.56
N ALA A 7 -2.38 25.92 -12.74
CA ALA A 7 -2.14 24.85 -13.70
C ALA A 7 -1.92 25.34 -15.14
N PRO A 8 -2.72 26.26 -15.73
CA PRO A 8 -2.53 26.69 -17.11
C PRO A 8 -1.16 27.37 -17.33
N ALA A 9 -0.72 28.21 -16.40
CA ALA A 9 0.56 28.90 -16.49
C ALA A 9 1.73 27.91 -16.35
N PHE A 10 1.66 27.02 -15.37
CA PHE A 10 2.63 25.94 -15.16
C PHE A 10 2.76 25.03 -16.40
N LEU A 11 1.63 24.57 -16.94
CA LEU A 11 1.60 23.73 -18.14
C LEU A 11 2.15 24.48 -19.36
N ALA A 12 1.85 25.76 -19.53
CA ALA A 12 2.42 26.56 -20.62
C ALA A 12 3.94 26.63 -20.54
N GLN A 13 4.50 26.87 -19.35
CA GLN A 13 5.95 26.88 -19.12
C GLN A 13 6.60 25.51 -19.39
N ALA A 14 5.90 24.42 -19.07
CA ALA A 14 6.34 23.05 -19.34
C ALA A 14 6.15 22.60 -20.81
N GLY A 15 5.62 23.45 -21.71
CA GLY A 15 5.40 23.11 -23.11
C GLY A 15 4.08 22.39 -23.43
N TRP A 16 3.08 22.54 -22.55
CA TRP A 16 1.73 21.95 -22.60
C TRP A 16 0.62 23.01 -22.62
N GLY A 17 0.92 24.25 -23.06
CA GLY A 17 -0.01 25.38 -22.96
C GLY A 17 -1.31 25.28 -23.78
N GLN A 18 -1.42 24.33 -24.72
CA GLN A 18 -2.64 24.05 -25.49
C GLN A 18 -3.34 22.77 -25.04
N ALA A 19 -2.85 22.13 -23.98
CA ALA A 19 -3.38 20.85 -23.53
C ALA A 19 -4.75 21.00 -22.85
N ALA A 20 -5.64 20.04 -23.09
CA ALA A 20 -6.85 19.88 -22.29
C ALA A 20 -6.50 19.26 -20.92
N ILE A 21 -7.14 19.75 -19.86
CA ILE A 21 -6.98 19.26 -18.49
C ILE A 21 -8.27 18.56 -18.07
N VAL A 22 -8.22 17.25 -17.89
CA VAL A 22 -9.38 16.40 -17.59
C VAL A 22 -9.20 15.80 -16.19
N PRO A 23 -10.19 15.88 -15.29
CA PRO A 23 -10.06 15.28 -13.96
C PRO A 23 -9.93 13.76 -14.04
N LEU A 24 -9.02 13.19 -13.27
CA LEU A 24 -8.96 11.76 -12.99
C LEU A 24 -9.70 11.47 -11.68
N ALA A 25 -10.14 10.22 -11.52
CA ALA A 25 -10.71 9.77 -10.25
C ALA A 25 -9.65 9.92 -9.14
N GLY A 26 -9.99 10.67 -8.10
CA GLY A 26 -9.14 10.83 -6.90
C GLY A 26 -9.44 9.77 -5.85
N ASP A 27 -8.50 9.57 -4.94
CA ASP A 27 -8.70 8.75 -3.74
C ASP A 27 -9.00 9.63 -2.51
N ALA A 28 -8.78 9.12 -1.30
CA ALA A 28 -9.14 9.74 -0.04
C ALA A 28 -8.22 10.88 0.41
N SER A 29 -7.11 11.16 -0.28
CA SER A 29 -6.14 12.20 0.07
C SER A 29 -6.52 13.58 -0.48
N PHE A 30 -5.78 14.63 -0.08
CA PHE A 30 -5.96 15.97 -0.63
C PHE A 30 -5.31 16.14 -2.01
N ARG A 31 -4.47 15.19 -2.44
CA ARG A 31 -3.88 15.17 -3.78
C ARG A 31 -4.93 14.94 -4.84
N ARG A 32 -4.87 15.73 -5.89
CA ARG A 32 -5.76 15.64 -7.05
C ARG A 32 -4.94 15.33 -8.29
N TYR A 33 -5.52 14.55 -9.18
CA TYR A 33 -4.87 14.16 -10.43
C TYR A 33 -5.73 14.59 -11.62
N PHE A 34 -5.07 15.11 -12.64
CA PHE A 34 -5.71 15.51 -13.89
C PHE A 34 -4.92 14.98 -15.07
N ARG A 35 -5.58 14.30 -15.99
CA ARG A 35 -4.97 13.91 -17.26
C ARG A 35 -4.81 15.14 -18.15
N VAL A 36 -3.61 15.34 -18.65
CA VAL A 36 -3.21 16.44 -19.55
C VAL A 36 -3.05 15.86 -20.96
N ILE A 37 -3.82 16.39 -21.90
CA ILE A 37 -3.98 15.85 -23.25
C ILE A 37 -3.58 16.90 -24.27
N ASP A 38 -2.51 16.65 -25.02
CA ASP A 38 -2.10 17.52 -26.14
C ASP A 38 -1.83 16.70 -27.41
N GLY A 39 -2.83 16.64 -28.29
CA GLY A 39 -2.80 15.78 -29.48
C GLY A 39 -2.63 14.30 -29.09
N PRO A 40 -1.54 13.63 -29.49
CA PRO A 40 -1.20 12.27 -29.04
C PRO A 40 -0.45 12.22 -27.70
N ARG A 41 0.08 13.35 -27.20
CA ARG A 41 0.86 13.40 -25.96
C ARG A 41 -0.07 13.30 -24.74
N ARG A 42 0.34 12.53 -23.75
CA ARG A 42 -0.38 12.33 -22.49
C ARG A 42 0.57 12.53 -21.31
N ALA A 43 0.08 13.17 -20.27
CA ALA A 43 0.74 13.34 -18.99
C ALA A 43 -0.34 13.40 -17.88
N VAL A 44 0.08 13.31 -16.63
CA VAL A 44 -0.79 13.54 -15.47
C VAL A 44 -0.26 14.74 -14.71
N LEU A 45 -1.12 15.72 -14.45
CA LEU A 45 -0.87 16.79 -13.50
C LEU A 45 -1.29 16.29 -12.13
N MET A 46 -0.32 16.14 -11.24
CA MET A 46 -0.53 16.04 -9.80
C MET A 46 -0.63 17.45 -9.22
N ASP A 47 -1.64 17.64 -8.38
CA ASP A 47 -1.86 18.82 -7.57
C ASP A 47 -1.86 18.41 -6.09
N ALA A 48 -0.79 18.78 -5.39
CA ALA A 48 -0.53 18.52 -3.99
C ALA A 48 -0.51 19.87 -3.24
N PRO A 49 -1.68 20.45 -2.93
CA PRO A 49 -1.78 21.85 -2.54
C PRO A 49 -1.13 22.11 -1.16
N PRO A 50 -0.15 23.02 -1.06
CA PRO A 50 0.42 23.41 0.23
C PRO A 50 -0.63 24.15 1.10
N PRO A 51 -0.55 24.04 2.44
CA PRO A 51 0.39 23.24 3.23
C PRO A 51 -0.09 21.79 3.46
N HIS A 52 -1.15 21.34 2.77
CA HIS A 52 -1.82 20.08 3.08
C HIS A 52 -1.08 18.84 2.59
N GLU A 53 -0.38 18.95 1.46
CA GLU A 53 0.36 17.85 0.82
C GLU A 53 1.74 18.34 0.36
N ASP A 54 2.76 17.48 0.46
CA ASP A 54 4.12 17.73 -0.06
C ASP A 54 4.42 16.73 -1.19
N PRO A 55 4.69 17.18 -2.42
CA PRO A 55 5.04 16.28 -3.52
C PRO A 55 6.50 15.79 -3.49
N ARG A 56 7.38 16.34 -2.64
CA ARG A 56 8.80 15.96 -2.62
C ARG A 56 9.06 14.48 -2.30
N PRO A 57 8.37 13.83 -1.34
CA PRO A 57 8.52 12.40 -1.11
C PRO A 57 8.17 11.55 -2.33
N PHE A 58 7.10 11.91 -3.05
CA PHE A 58 6.75 11.26 -4.31
C PHE A 58 7.88 11.41 -5.35
N ILE A 59 8.36 12.63 -5.55
CA ILE A 59 9.42 12.90 -6.53
C ILE A 59 10.69 12.10 -6.21
N ALA A 60 11.13 12.11 -4.95
CA ALA A 60 12.35 11.43 -4.53
C ALA A 60 12.30 9.91 -4.79
N ILE A 61 11.16 9.27 -4.49
CA ILE A 61 11.00 7.82 -4.72
C ILE A 61 10.79 7.51 -6.20
N ALA A 62 10.09 8.35 -6.95
CA ALA A 62 9.95 8.19 -8.39
C ALA A 62 11.31 8.26 -9.11
N GLU A 63 12.15 9.24 -8.74
CA GLU A 63 13.52 9.38 -9.24
C GLU A 63 14.38 8.17 -8.84
N HIS A 64 14.37 7.76 -7.57
CA HIS A 64 15.08 6.57 -7.09
C HIS A 64 14.69 5.29 -7.86
N LEU A 65 13.40 5.03 -8.06
CA LEU A 65 12.91 3.85 -8.78
C LEU A 65 13.34 3.88 -10.25
N THR A 66 13.21 5.03 -10.92
CA THR A 66 13.56 5.18 -12.35
C THR A 66 15.06 5.08 -12.60
N GLU A 67 15.89 5.66 -11.73
CA GLU A 67 17.36 5.53 -11.80
C GLU A 67 17.83 4.09 -11.67
N ASN A 68 17.05 3.25 -10.98
CA ASN A 68 17.33 1.83 -10.78
C ASN A 68 16.60 0.90 -11.77
N GLY A 69 16.00 1.45 -12.82
CA GLY A 69 15.40 0.67 -13.92
C GLY A 69 13.96 0.21 -13.69
N PHE A 70 13.32 0.60 -12.58
CA PHE A 70 11.89 0.37 -12.36
C PHE A 70 11.07 1.48 -13.01
N ALA A 71 9.80 1.19 -13.30
CA ALA A 71 8.91 2.21 -13.84
C ALA A 71 8.10 2.87 -12.72
N ALA A 72 8.51 4.07 -12.34
CA ALA A 72 7.66 5.06 -11.68
C ALA A 72 7.37 6.21 -12.67
N PRO A 73 6.32 7.01 -12.46
CA PRO A 73 6.01 8.12 -13.37
C PRO A 73 7.18 9.11 -13.44
N ARG A 74 7.77 9.28 -14.62
CA ARG A 74 8.85 10.26 -14.82
C ARG A 74 8.35 11.67 -14.51
N ILE A 75 9.17 12.44 -13.80
CA ILE A 75 8.88 13.84 -13.51
C ILE A 75 9.22 14.69 -14.74
N LEU A 76 8.20 15.29 -15.36
CA LEU A 76 8.32 16.09 -16.58
C LEU A 76 8.53 17.58 -16.26
N ALA A 77 7.87 18.07 -15.22
CA ALA A 77 8.02 19.42 -14.68
C ALA A 77 7.54 19.47 -13.22
N ARG A 78 8.00 20.45 -12.44
CA ARG A 78 7.57 20.65 -11.05
C ARG A 78 7.57 22.12 -10.66
N ASP A 79 6.59 22.52 -9.88
CA ASP A 79 6.49 23.79 -9.16
C ASP A 79 6.12 23.46 -7.71
N LEU A 80 7.12 23.47 -6.83
CA LEU A 80 6.95 23.05 -5.43
C LEU A 80 6.31 24.13 -4.57
N GLU A 81 6.28 25.39 -5.02
CA GLU A 81 5.64 26.49 -4.30
C GLU A 81 4.12 26.40 -4.44
N GLU A 82 3.64 26.05 -5.64
CA GLU A 82 2.22 25.81 -5.93
C GLU A 82 1.80 24.34 -5.71
N GLY A 83 2.76 23.43 -5.44
CA GLY A 83 2.49 22.01 -5.23
C GLY A 83 2.10 21.25 -6.50
N LEU A 84 2.55 21.70 -7.67
CA LEU A 84 2.21 21.12 -8.97
C LEU A 84 3.35 20.25 -9.49
N VAL A 85 3.01 19.06 -9.97
CA VAL A 85 3.96 18.16 -10.64
C VAL A 85 3.34 17.60 -11.90
N LEU A 86 4.02 17.76 -13.03
CA LEU A 86 3.64 17.10 -14.27
C LEU A 86 4.42 15.79 -14.38
N ILE A 87 3.71 14.69 -14.46
CA ILE A 87 4.29 13.34 -14.47
C ILE A 87 3.85 12.56 -15.71
N GLU A 88 4.62 11.52 -16.03
CA GLU A 88 4.27 10.56 -17.06
C GLU A 88 2.91 9.89 -16.82
N ASP A 89 2.16 9.65 -17.90
CA ASP A 89 0.88 8.93 -17.86
C ASP A 89 1.11 7.46 -18.24
N PHE A 90 0.80 6.54 -17.31
CA PHE A 90 0.86 5.09 -17.54
C PHE A 90 -0.41 4.51 -18.21
N GLY A 91 -1.38 5.36 -18.55
CA GLY A 91 -2.66 4.92 -19.09
C GLY A 91 -3.64 4.53 -17.99
N ASP A 92 -4.54 3.61 -18.31
CA ASP A 92 -5.72 3.31 -17.48
C ASP A 92 -5.79 1.84 -16.99
N LEU A 93 -4.90 0.98 -17.47
CA LEU A 93 -4.96 -0.45 -17.17
C LEU A 93 -4.16 -0.79 -15.92
N ARG A 94 -4.82 -0.94 -14.76
CA ARG A 94 -4.18 -1.47 -13.56
C ARG A 94 -4.24 -2.98 -13.55
N VAL A 95 -3.38 -3.60 -12.74
CA VAL A 95 -3.38 -5.04 -12.51
C VAL A 95 -4.75 -5.50 -12.01
N LYS A 96 -5.39 -4.72 -11.13
CA LYS A 96 -6.73 -5.05 -10.61
C LYS A 96 -7.77 -5.25 -11.72
N GLU A 97 -7.97 -4.27 -12.61
CA GLU A 97 -8.96 -4.40 -13.68
C GLU A 97 -8.57 -5.49 -14.68
N HIS A 98 -7.28 -5.63 -15.00
CA HIS A 98 -6.82 -6.66 -15.91
C HIS A 98 -7.13 -8.07 -15.42
N VAL A 99 -6.89 -8.35 -14.14
CA VAL A 99 -7.15 -9.68 -13.59
C VAL A 99 -8.65 -9.94 -13.43
N ASP A 100 -9.45 -8.91 -13.16
CA ASP A 100 -10.92 -9.05 -13.16
C ASP A 100 -11.44 -9.42 -14.57
N ASP A 101 -10.87 -8.82 -15.63
CA ASP A 101 -11.25 -9.09 -17.02
C ASP A 101 -10.64 -10.39 -17.58
N VAL A 102 -9.44 -10.79 -17.10
CA VAL A 102 -8.69 -11.97 -17.55
C VAL A 102 -8.18 -12.78 -16.35
N PRO A 103 -9.07 -13.49 -15.62
CA PRO A 103 -8.69 -14.18 -14.37
C PRO A 103 -7.56 -15.21 -14.53
N ASP A 104 -7.50 -15.90 -15.67
CA ASP A 104 -6.45 -16.88 -15.95
C ASP A 104 -5.03 -16.27 -16.00
N SER A 105 -4.92 -14.94 -16.15
CA SER A 105 -3.64 -14.22 -16.13
C SER A 105 -3.10 -13.94 -14.72
N GLU A 106 -3.90 -14.14 -13.67
CA GLU A 106 -3.58 -13.71 -12.30
C GLU A 106 -2.22 -14.25 -11.84
N GLY A 107 -1.98 -15.55 -12.01
CA GLY A 107 -0.74 -16.19 -11.60
C GLY A 107 0.50 -15.61 -12.29
N ASP A 108 0.41 -15.29 -13.58
CA ASP A 108 1.53 -14.74 -14.34
C ASP A 108 1.77 -13.26 -14.02
N VAL A 109 0.70 -12.48 -13.78
CA VAL A 109 0.81 -11.08 -13.38
C VAL A 109 1.41 -10.96 -11.98
N TYR A 110 0.94 -11.77 -11.03
CA TYR A 110 1.47 -11.80 -9.67
C TYR A 110 2.92 -12.30 -9.63
N ARG A 111 3.29 -13.29 -10.47
CA ARG A 111 4.69 -13.73 -10.58
C ARG A 111 5.61 -12.58 -11.01
N ARG A 112 5.20 -11.77 -12.00
CA ARG A 112 5.95 -10.57 -12.41
C ARG A 112 6.06 -9.53 -11.30
N ALA A 113 5.00 -9.35 -10.52
CA ALA A 113 5.02 -8.42 -9.39
C ALA A 113 5.96 -8.89 -8.27
N VAL A 114 6.05 -10.20 -8.04
CA VAL A 114 7.02 -10.79 -7.10
C VAL A 114 8.45 -10.71 -7.64
N ASP A 115 8.66 -10.95 -8.95
CA ASP A 115 9.96 -10.78 -9.60
C ASP A 115 10.48 -9.34 -9.45
N LEU A 116 9.59 -8.36 -9.64
CA LEU A 116 9.91 -6.95 -9.45
C LEU A 116 10.35 -6.66 -8.01
N LEU A 117 9.62 -7.14 -7.00
CA LEU A 117 10.01 -6.97 -5.60
C LEU A 117 11.36 -7.65 -5.32
N ALA A 118 11.56 -8.88 -5.78
CA ALA A 118 12.83 -9.58 -5.61
C ALA A 118 14.01 -8.84 -6.28
N ALA A 119 13.78 -8.14 -7.39
CA ALA A 119 14.77 -7.26 -8.01
C ALA A 119 15.01 -5.99 -7.17
N LEU A 120 13.95 -5.34 -6.69
CA LEU A 120 14.04 -4.14 -5.84
C LEU A 120 14.79 -4.43 -4.54
N HIS A 121 14.55 -5.60 -3.92
CA HIS A 121 15.18 -6.01 -2.67
C HIS A 121 16.68 -6.26 -2.77
N ARG A 122 17.27 -6.24 -3.98
CA ARG A 122 18.73 -6.30 -4.18
C ARG A 122 19.41 -4.94 -4.04
N LEU A 123 18.63 -3.87 -3.98
CA LEU A 123 19.13 -2.50 -3.85
C LEU A 123 19.15 -2.08 -2.37
N PRO A 124 20.06 -1.17 -1.99
CA PRO A 124 19.92 -0.49 -0.71
C PRO A 124 18.60 0.28 -0.66
N ALA A 125 18.03 0.40 0.53
CA ALA A 125 16.88 1.29 0.72
C ALA A 125 17.18 2.71 0.24
N ALA A 126 16.15 3.37 -0.30
CA ALA A 126 16.18 4.80 -0.59
C ALA A 126 16.45 5.62 0.69
N ASP A 127 16.76 6.91 0.52
CA ASP A 127 16.88 7.84 1.66
C ASP A 127 15.48 8.17 2.20
N VAL A 128 14.92 7.23 2.97
CA VAL A 128 13.61 7.29 3.61
C VAL A 128 13.70 6.96 5.10
N PRO A 129 12.75 7.44 5.92
CA PRO A 129 12.73 7.11 7.33
C PRO A 129 12.68 5.60 7.59
N PRO A 130 13.24 5.12 8.70
CA PRO A 130 13.17 3.70 9.06
C PRO A 130 11.74 3.29 9.39
N TYR A 131 11.37 2.07 8.99
CA TYR A 131 10.16 1.40 9.45
C TYR A 131 10.45 0.71 10.79
N ASP A 132 10.51 1.52 11.84
CA ASP A 132 10.92 1.08 13.17
C ASP A 132 9.74 0.65 14.06
N ARG A 133 10.08 0.17 15.27
CA ARG A 133 9.12 -0.23 16.30
C ARG A 133 8.08 0.84 16.60
N ALA A 134 8.48 2.10 16.68
CA ALA A 134 7.56 3.18 17.02
C ALA A 134 6.51 3.36 15.91
N VAL A 135 6.92 3.23 14.65
CA VAL A 135 6.00 3.23 13.51
C VAL A 135 5.08 2.01 13.55
N TYR A 136 5.61 0.79 13.75
CA TYR A 136 4.78 -0.43 13.81
C TYR A 136 3.73 -0.37 14.91
N GLN A 137 4.12 0.03 16.13
CA GLN A 137 3.21 0.17 17.27
C GLN A 137 2.14 1.22 17.01
N ARG A 138 2.53 2.42 16.56
CA ARG A 138 1.59 3.51 16.23
C ARG A 138 0.56 3.08 15.20
N GLU A 139 0.99 2.34 14.18
CA GLU A 139 0.09 1.90 13.12
C GLU A 139 -0.82 0.75 13.55
N ALA A 140 -0.30 -0.20 14.34
CA ALA A 140 -1.11 -1.28 14.91
C ALA A 140 -2.17 -0.74 15.89
N ALA A 141 -1.86 0.34 16.62
CA ALA A 141 -2.76 0.99 17.58
C ALA A 141 -4.03 1.55 16.93
N LEU A 142 -4.04 1.76 15.60
CA LEU A 142 -5.26 2.21 14.91
C LEU A 142 -6.44 1.26 15.13
N LEU A 143 -6.20 -0.04 15.30
CA LEU A 143 -7.26 -0.99 15.64
C LEU A 143 -7.90 -0.64 17.00
N THR A 144 -7.08 -0.47 18.03
CA THR A 144 -7.54 -0.15 19.39
C THR A 144 -8.11 1.26 19.51
N GLU A 145 -7.60 2.21 18.72
CA GLU A 145 -8.07 3.60 18.72
C GLU A 145 -9.36 3.80 17.90
N CYS A 146 -9.55 3.03 16.83
CA CYS A 146 -10.66 3.25 15.89
C CYS A 146 -11.69 2.12 15.92
N TYR A 147 -11.28 0.86 15.82
CA TYR A 147 -12.18 -0.29 15.73
C TYR A 147 -12.88 -0.59 17.07
N CYS A 148 -12.10 -0.81 18.13
CA CYS A 148 -12.67 -1.20 19.43
C CYS A 148 -13.71 -0.19 19.96
N PRO A 149 -13.46 1.14 19.93
CA PRO A 149 -14.46 2.14 20.33
C PRO A 149 -15.64 2.23 19.38
N ALA A 150 -15.48 1.85 18.11
CA ALA A 150 -16.59 1.83 17.15
C ALA A 150 -17.62 0.74 17.46
N ILE A 151 -17.18 -0.39 18.02
CA ILE A 151 -18.04 -1.52 18.38
C ILE A 151 -18.35 -1.61 19.89
N GLY A 152 -17.94 -0.59 20.66
CA GLY A 152 -18.23 -0.46 22.08
C GLY A 152 -17.43 -1.40 22.98
N LEU A 153 -16.22 -1.83 22.56
CA LEU A 153 -15.35 -2.65 23.39
C LEU A 153 -14.42 -1.79 24.26
N PRO A 154 -14.26 -2.12 25.56
CA PRO A 154 -13.15 -1.59 26.35
C PRO A 154 -11.82 -2.12 25.81
N VAL A 155 -10.75 -1.34 25.98
CA VAL A 155 -9.45 -1.63 25.39
C VAL A 155 -8.40 -1.81 26.48
N ASP A 156 -7.73 -2.96 26.49
CA ASP A 156 -6.47 -3.19 27.20
C ASP A 156 -5.28 -2.73 26.34
N GLU A 157 -5.07 -1.41 26.29
CA GLU A 157 -4.05 -0.80 25.43
C GLU A 157 -2.63 -1.20 25.85
N ALA A 158 -2.38 -1.26 27.16
CA ALA A 158 -1.09 -1.68 27.70
C ALA A 158 -0.77 -3.13 27.33
N GLY A 159 -1.76 -4.04 27.44
CA GLY A 159 -1.60 -5.41 26.99
C GLY A 159 -1.40 -5.53 25.48
N TYR A 160 -2.02 -4.66 24.68
CA TYR A 160 -1.89 -4.66 23.22
C TYR A 160 -0.47 -4.28 22.81
N VAL A 161 0.05 -3.19 23.36
CA VAL A 161 1.43 -2.73 23.14
C VAL A 161 2.42 -3.80 23.57
N ALA A 162 2.23 -4.39 24.76
CA ALA A 162 3.11 -5.45 25.28
C ALA A 162 3.11 -6.71 24.40
N ALA A 163 1.96 -7.09 23.84
CA ALA A 163 1.86 -8.23 22.93
C ALA A 163 2.64 -8.00 21.63
N TRP A 164 2.56 -6.80 21.05
CA TRP A 164 3.37 -6.43 19.88
C TRP A 164 4.86 -6.33 20.19
N ASP A 165 5.22 -5.76 21.33
CA ASP A 165 6.62 -5.68 21.78
C ASP A 165 7.28 -7.05 21.95
N ALA A 166 6.49 -8.09 22.23
CA ALA A 166 6.97 -9.46 22.33
C ALA A 166 7.29 -10.09 20.97
N VAL A 167 6.64 -9.66 19.88
CA VAL A 167 6.77 -10.30 18.55
C VAL A 167 7.57 -9.50 17.53
N LEU A 168 7.58 -8.15 17.63
CA LEU A 168 8.36 -7.26 16.76
C LEU A 168 9.88 -7.54 16.76
N PRO A 169 10.53 -8.04 17.83
CA PRO A 169 11.91 -8.49 17.77
C PRO A 169 12.20 -9.52 16.68
N THR A 170 11.20 -10.29 16.23
CA THR A 170 11.33 -11.24 15.11
C THR A 170 11.66 -10.51 13.81
N VAL A 171 11.04 -9.35 13.57
CA VAL A 171 11.30 -8.50 12.40
C VAL A 171 12.65 -7.78 12.56
N GLU A 172 12.87 -7.17 13.73
CA GLU A 172 14.04 -6.31 14.00
C GLU A 172 15.38 -7.07 13.99
N ARG A 173 15.35 -8.36 14.34
CA ARG A 173 16.55 -9.21 14.40
C ARG A 173 16.75 -10.05 13.15
N SER A 174 15.86 -9.94 12.17
CA SER A 174 16.00 -10.68 10.92
C SER A 174 17.29 -10.29 10.22
N SER A 175 17.93 -11.27 9.58
CA SER A 175 19.15 -11.07 8.79
C SER A 175 18.87 -10.60 7.36
N SER A 176 17.60 -10.41 6.99
CA SER A 176 17.20 -9.83 5.71
C SER A 176 17.80 -8.44 5.50
N PRO A 177 18.07 -8.03 4.25
CA PRO A 177 18.48 -6.67 3.97
C PRO A 177 17.35 -5.68 4.32
N VAL A 178 17.74 -4.46 4.68
CA VAL A 178 16.81 -3.33 4.76
C VAL A 178 16.61 -2.76 3.36
N VAL A 179 15.36 -2.73 2.92
CA VAL A 179 14.97 -2.36 1.54
C VAL A 179 13.97 -1.21 1.56
N THR A 180 13.76 -0.59 0.39
CA THR A 180 12.65 0.35 0.19
C THR A 180 11.34 -0.42 0.23
N VAL A 181 10.54 -0.21 1.28
CA VAL A 181 9.16 -0.71 1.40
C VAL A 181 8.22 0.36 0.87
N LEU A 182 7.50 0.04 -0.21
CA LEU A 182 6.56 0.93 -0.90
C LEU A 182 5.26 1.11 -0.11
N ARG A 183 4.94 0.16 0.78
CA ARG A 183 3.78 0.07 1.69
C ARG A 183 2.45 -0.21 1.03
N ASP A 184 2.13 0.46 -0.07
CA ASP A 184 0.88 0.33 -0.81
C ASP A 184 1.05 -0.43 -2.14
N TYR A 185 1.95 -1.44 -2.12
CA TYR A 185 2.22 -2.34 -3.24
C TYR A 185 1.11 -3.40 -3.42
N HIS A 186 0.03 -3.03 -4.08
CA HIS A 186 -1.12 -3.90 -4.35
C HIS A 186 -1.72 -3.65 -5.72
N ALA A 187 -2.63 -4.52 -6.18
CA ALA A 187 -3.08 -4.58 -7.58
C ALA A 187 -3.69 -3.27 -8.14
N GLU A 188 -4.29 -2.42 -7.30
CA GLU A 188 -4.81 -1.11 -7.74
C GLU A 188 -3.73 -0.03 -7.96
N ASN A 189 -2.54 -0.21 -7.40
CA ASN A 189 -1.42 0.73 -7.47
C ASN A 189 -0.31 0.25 -8.41
N ILE A 190 -0.57 -0.82 -9.17
CA ILE A 190 0.34 -1.35 -10.19
C ILE A 190 -0.34 -1.27 -11.55
N MET A 191 0.28 -0.56 -12.49
CA MET A 191 -0.15 -0.39 -13.87
C MET A 191 0.48 -1.46 -14.77
N LEU A 192 -0.27 -1.96 -15.75
CA LEU A 192 0.31 -2.73 -16.85
C LEU A 192 0.80 -1.79 -17.94
N ILE A 193 2.09 -1.86 -18.25
CA ILE A 193 2.75 -0.98 -19.22
C ILE A 193 3.62 -1.80 -20.19
N ASP A 194 3.85 -1.25 -21.38
CA ASP A 194 4.71 -1.88 -22.39
C ASP A 194 6.19 -1.55 -22.15
N ARG A 195 6.75 -2.06 -21.05
CA ARG A 195 8.16 -1.91 -20.66
C ARG A 195 8.73 -3.19 -20.07
N ALA A 196 9.33 -4.03 -20.91
CA ALA A 196 9.89 -5.31 -20.47
C ALA A 196 10.93 -5.18 -19.35
N ALA A 197 11.73 -4.10 -19.36
CA ALA A 197 12.76 -3.85 -18.34
C ALA A 197 12.19 -3.67 -16.91
N SER A 198 10.94 -3.20 -16.78
CA SER A 198 10.24 -3.04 -15.50
C SER A 198 9.23 -4.17 -15.26
N HIS A 199 9.46 -5.34 -15.83
CA HIS A 199 8.53 -6.48 -15.80
C HIS A 199 7.16 -6.19 -16.45
N GLY A 200 7.06 -5.13 -17.25
CA GLY A 200 5.78 -4.65 -17.79
C GLY A 200 4.87 -4.03 -16.72
N LEU A 201 5.44 -3.61 -15.59
CA LEU A 201 4.71 -3.05 -14.45
C LEU A 201 5.16 -1.61 -14.18
N GLY A 202 4.20 -0.73 -13.94
CA GLY A 202 4.41 0.64 -13.49
C GLY A 202 3.89 0.84 -12.07
N LEU A 203 4.69 1.43 -11.20
CA LEU A 203 4.38 1.60 -9.78
C LEU A 203 3.75 2.97 -9.53
N LEU A 204 2.76 3.02 -8.64
CA LEU A 204 2.12 4.24 -8.17
C LEU A 204 2.05 4.23 -6.63
N ASP A 205 1.70 5.38 -6.05
CA ASP A 205 1.33 5.52 -4.62
C ASP A 205 2.40 5.03 -3.63
N PHE A 206 3.65 5.46 -3.84
CA PHE A 206 4.83 5.04 -3.06
C PHE A 206 5.44 6.18 -2.23
N GLN A 207 4.79 7.35 -2.16
CA GLN A 207 5.31 8.54 -1.48
C GLN A 207 5.49 8.39 0.04
N ASP A 208 4.81 7.40 0.63
CA ASP A 208 4.90 7.09 2.06
C ASP A 208 5.96 6.03 2.37
N ALA A 209 6.80 5.67 1.38
CA ALA A 209 7.81 4.61 1.49
C ALA A 209 8.73 4.76 2.71
N LEU A 210 9.16 3.62 3.25
CA LEU A 210 10.04 3.52 4.42
C LEU A 210 11.15 2.49 4.19
N ALA A 211 12.23 2.58 4.97
CA ALA A 211 13.30 1.60 4.97
C ALA A 211 12.94 0.44 5.93
N GLY A 212 12.62 -0.74 5.41
CA GLY A 212 12.06 -1.83 6.21
C GLY A 212 12.36 -3.23 5.66
N HIS A 213 11.59 -4.21 6.14
CA HIS A 213 11.79 -5.62 5.81
C HIS A 213 11.10 -6.00 4.47
N PRO A 214 11.75 -6.79 3.59
CA PRO A 214 11.23 -7.13 2.25
C PRO A 214 9.90 -7.89 2.23
N ALA A 215 9.53 -8.53 3.33
CA ALA A 215 8.24 -9.23 3.43
C ALA A 215 7.04 -8.28 3.41
N TYR A 216 7.19 -7.00 3.77
CA TYR A 216 6.04 -6.09 3.93
C TYR A 216 5.26 -5.89 2.63
N ASP A 217 5.94 -5.64 1.51
CA ASP A 217 5.26 -5.43 0.22
C ASP A 217 4.72 -6.74 -0.38
N LEU A 218 5.32 -7.89 -0.04
CA LEU A 218 4.74 -9.20 -0.37
C LEU A 218 3.42 -9.44 0.40
N VAL A 219 3.37 -9.07 1.68
CA VAL A 219 2.12 -9.07 2.44
C VAL A 219 1.12 -8.13 1.78
N SER A 220 1.53 -6.92 1.42
CA SER A 220 0.63 -5.92 0.81
C SER A 220 -0.02 -6.41 -0.49
N LEU A 221 0.74 -7.14 -1.31
CA LEU A 221 0.27 -7.73 -2.57
C LEU A 221 -0.60 -8.97 -2.36
N LEU A 222 -0.15 -9.90 -1.51
CA LEU A 222 -0.73 -11.24 -1.39
C LEU A 222 -1.86 -11.32 -0.35
N GLN A 223 -1.93 -10.35 0.55
CA GLN A 223 -3.00 -10.15 1.53
C GLN A 223 -3.72 -8.83 1.25
N ASP A 224 -4.16 -8.67 0.00
CA ASP A 224 -4.82 -7.45 -0.47
C ASP A 224 -6.26 -7.38 0.07
N ALA A 225 -6.60 -6.25 0.68
CA ALA A 225 -7.96 -5.96 1.15
C ALA A 225 -8.99 -5.91 0.00
N ARG A 226 -8.53 -5.57 -1.20
CA ARG A 226 -9.37 -5.19 -2.34
C ARG A 226 -9.51 -6.30 -3.38
N ARG A 227 -8.77 -7.40 -3.25
CA ARG A 227 -8.78 -8.56 -4.15
C ARG A 227 -8.72 -9.86 -3.37
N ASP A 228 -9.38 -10.90 -3.87
CA ASP A 228 -9.47 -12.19 -3.17
C ASP A 228 -8.31 -13.09 -3.61
N VAL A 229 -7.12 -12.77 -3.09
CA VAL A 229 -5.93 -13.58 -3.40
C VAL A 229 -6.08 -14.92 -2.71
N SER A 230 -6.30 -15.97 -3.49
CA SER A 230 -6.50 -17.31 -2.92
C SER A 230 -5.27 -17.78 -2.13
N PRO A 231 -5.45 -18.55 -1.04
CA PRO A 231 -4.33 -19.13 -0.29
C PRO A 231 -3.36 -19.94 -1.16
N ALA A 232 -3.86 -20.57 -2.23
CA ALA A 232 -3.05 -21.33 -3.17
C ALA A 232 -2.12 -20.41 -3.99
N LEU A 233 -2.63 -19.26 -4.45
CA LEU A 233 -1.83 -18.27 -5.16
C LEU A 233 -0.78 -17.63 -4.24
N GLU A 234 -1.18 -17.23 -3.04
CA GLU A 234 -0.23 -16.69 -2.03
C GLU A 234 0.89 -17.67 -1.74
N ALA A 235 0.56 -18.95 -1.48
CA ALA A 235 1.58 -19.98 -1.25
C ALA A 235 2.52 -20.14 -2.46
N ALA A 236 1.97 -20.21 -3.69
CA ALA A 236 2.77 -20.32 -4.90
C ALA A 236 3.69 -19.11 -5.13
N MET A 237 3.23 -17.90 -4.79
CA MET A 237 4.03 -16.68 -4.92
C MET A 237 5.11 -16.57 -3.85
N LEU A 238 4.85 -17.01 -2.62
CA LEU A 238 5.86 -17.07 -1.57
C LEU A 238 6.93 -18.13 -1.87
N ASP A 239 6.55 -19.27 -2.42
CA ASP A 239 7.49 -20.30 -2.86
C ASP A 239 8.35 -19.82 -4.03
N HIS A 240 7.75 -19.10 -4.98
CA HIS A 240 8.48 -18.44 -6.06
C HIS A 240 9.48 -17.41 -5.52
N TYR A 241 9.04 -16.52 -4.60
CA TYR A 241 9.91 -15.55 -3.95
C TYR A 241 11.08 -16.22 -3.23
N ARG A 242 10.83 -17.29 -2.47
CA ARG A 242 11.87 -18.07 -1.79
C ARG A 242 12.91 -18.62 -2.76
N ALA A 243 12.47 -19.13 -3.91
CA ALA A 243 13.34 -19.69 -4.92
C ALA A 243 14.26 -18.66 -5.60
N ILE A 244 13.82 -17.40 -5.74
CA ILE A 244 14.59 -16.36 -6.45
C ILE A 244 15.34 -15.40 -5.52
N ALA A 245 14.82 -15.17 -4.31
CA ALA A 245 15.36 -14.20 -3.35
C ALA A 245 16.11 -14.85 -2.18
N HIS A 246 15.92 -16.15 -1.94
CA HIS A 246 16.60 -16.90 -0.88
C HIS A 246 16.56 -16.19 0.50
N PRO A 247 15.37 -15.80 0.98
CA PRO A 247 15.28 -15.10 2.26
C PRO A 247 15.70 -16.03 3.41
N PRO A 248 16.06 -15.48 4.59
CA PRO A 248 16.52 -16.30 5.71
C PRO A 248 15.40 -17.17 6.31
N ALA A 249 15.76 -18.12 7.16
CA ALA A 249 14.85 -19.15 7.68
C ALA A 249 13.71 -18.61 8.57
N ASP A 250 13.84 -17.38 9.07
CA ASP A 250 12.83 -16.68 9.86
C ASP A 250 11.77 -15.98 9.00
N PHE A 251 11.90 -16.01 7.67
CA PHE A 251 11.04 -15.27 6.75
C PHE A 251 9.54 -15.53 6.94
N ASP A 252 9.12 -16.78 7.17
CA ASP A 252 7.70 -17.10 7.37
C ASP A 252 7.14 -16.49 8.66
N ALA A 253 7.96 -16.49 9.72
CA ALA A 253 7.59 -15.84 10.98
C ALA A 253 7.49 -14.32 10.83
N VAL A 254 8.44 -13.71 10.11
CA VAL A 254 8.41 -12.27 9.82
C VAL A 254 7.21 -11.91 8.92
N TYR A 255 6.93 -12.72 7.90
CA TYR A 255 5.79 -12.54 7.00
C TYR A 255 4.48 -12.55 7.79
N ALA A 256 4.27 -13.53 8.67
CA ALA A 256 3.09 -13.58 9.54
C ALA A 256 2.99 -12.38 10.49
N VAL A 257 4.10 -11.97 11.13
CA VAL A 257 4.11 -10.81 12.05
C VAL A 257 3.74 -9.52 11.33
N LEU A 258 4.32 -9.27 10.15
CA LEU A 258 4.00 -8.09 9.34
C LEU A 258 2.60 -8.17 8.72
N GLY A 259 2.13 -9.36 8.35
CA GLY A 259 0.75 -9.68 7.98
C GLY A 259 -0.23 -9.18 9.03
N ALA A 260 -0.12 -9.71 10.25
CA ALA A 260 -1.03 -9.34 11.33
C ALA A 260 -0.93 -7.85 11.69
N GLN A 261 0.27 -7.28 11.71
CA GLN A 261 0.48 -5.87 12.04
C GLN A 261 -0.20 -4.96 11.00
N ARG A 262 -0.02 -5.26 9.71
CA ARG A 262 -0.64 -4.51 8.61
C ARG A 262 -2.16 -4.69 8.59
N ASN A 263 -2.65 -5.90 8.81
CA ASN A 263 -4.08 -6.19 8.80
C ASN A 263 -4.79 -5.48 9.97
N ALA A 264 -4.19 -5.48 11.17
CA ALA A 264 -4.69 -4.71 12.31
C ALA A 264 -4.75 -3.19 12.02
N LYS A 265 -3.67 -2.64 11.45
CA LYS A 265 -3.61 -1.24 10.99
C LYS A 265 -4.75 -0.92 10.02
N ILE A 266 -4.98 -1.76 9.00
CA ILE A 266 -5.99 -1.51 7.97
C ILE A 266 -7.41 -1.57 8.54
N ILE A 267 -7.72 -2.52 9.43
CA ILE A 267 -9.02 -2.58 10.13
C ILE A 267 -9.30 -1.25 10.85
N GLY A 268 -8.29 -0.71 11.53
CA GLY A 268 -8.36 0.62 12.16
C GLY A 268 -8.60 1.75 11.14
N ILE A 269 -7.85 1.77 10.04
CA ILE A 269 -7.97 2.77 8.97
C ILE A 269 -9.37 2.75 8.33
N PHE A 270 -9.87 1.58 7.94
CA PHE A 270 -11.19 1.45 7.32
C PHE A 270 -12.31 1.87 8.27
N THR A 271 -12.19 1.53 9.55
CA THR A 271 -13.15 1.99 10.56
C THR A 271 -13.11 3.50 10.74
N ARG A 272 -11.92 4.11 10.74
CA ARG A 272 -11.77 5.57 10.79
C ARG A 272 -12.35 6.26 9.56
N LEU A 273 -12.09 5.73 8.36
CA LEU A 273 -12.64 6.27 7.10
C LEU A 273 -14.17 6.23 7.10
N TRP A 274 -14.77 5.17 7.64
CA TRP A 274 -16.21 5.13 7.82
C TRP A 274 -16.69 6.14 8.87
N LYS A 275 -16.20 6.03 10.11
CA LYS A 275 -16.79 6.72 11.26
C LYS A 275 -16.46 8.22 11.30
N ARG A 276 -15.25 8.62 10.91
CA ARG A 276 -14.79 10.01 10.90
C ARG A 276 -15.06 10.69 9.55
N ASP A 277 -14.80 9.99 8.45
CA ASP A 277 -14.78 10.59 7.10
C ASP A 277 -16.03 10.28 6.27
N GLY A 278 -17.00 9.54 6.83
CA GLY A 278 -18.29 9.27 6.19
C GLY A 278 -18.21 8.37 4.96
N LYS A 279 -17.22 7.46 4.89
CA LYS A 279 -16.98 6.57 3.75
C LYS A 279 -17.38 5.11 4.09
N PRO A 280 -18.67 4.75 4.09
CA PRO A 280 -19.15 3.43 4.52
C PRO A 280 -18.68 2.27 3.64
N ARG A 281 -18.32 2.54 2.37
CA ARG A 281 -17.81 1.53 1.43
C ARG A 281 -16.64 0.71 1.99
N TYR A 282 -15.80 1.28 2.84
CA TYR A 282 -14.63 0.57 3.38
C TYR A 282 -14.99 -0.52 4.39
N LEU A 283 -16.21 -0.50 4.95
CA LEU A 283 -16.69 -1.57 5.83
C LEU A 283 -16.88 -2.90 5.10
N SER A 284 -17.15 -2.86 3.79
CA SER A 284 -17.29 -4.07 2.96
C SER A 284 -16.00 -4.91 2.91
N TYR A 285 -14.85 -4.30 3.18
CA TYR A 285 -13.56 -5.01 3.23
C TYR A 285 -13.25 -5.63 4.59
N LEU A 286 -13.94 -5.23 5.67
CA LEU A 286 -13.58 -5.67 7.02
C LEU A 286 -13.66 -7.18 7.24
N PRO A 287 -14.69 -7.92 6.77
CA PRO A 287 -14.74 -9.37 6.96
C PRO A 287 -13.47 -10.06 6.45
N ARG A 288 -13.04 -9.71 5.24
CA ARG A 288 -11.80 -10.21 4.65
C ARG A 288 -10.56 -9.83 5.46
N MET A 289 -10.47 -8.59 5.92
CA MET A 289 -9.34 -8.15 6.72
C MET A 289 -9.23 -8.93 8.04
N TRP A 290 -10.37 -9.29 8.62
CA TRP A 290 -10.39 -10.15 9.79
C TRP A 290 -10.01 -11.59 9.46
N ASP A 291 -10.45 -12.15 8.33
CA ASP A 291 -10.02 -13.49 7.88
C ASP A 291 -8.49 -13.56 7.71
N LEU A 292 -7.91 -12.55 7.06
CA LEU A 292 -6.45 -12.44 6.87
C LEU A 292 -5.72 -12.32 8.21
N LEU A 293 -6.19 -11.43 9.10
CA LEU A 293 -5.61 -11.27 10.44
C LEU A 293 -5.71 -12.56 11.26
N GLU A 294 -6.85 -13.25 11.27
CA GLU A 294 -7.02 -14.50 12.01
C GLU A 294 -6.12 -15.62 11.49
N ARG A 295 -5.90 -15.67 10.18
CA ARG A 295 -4.95 -16.59 9.56
C ARG A 295 -3.51 -16.29 9.98
N ASP A 296 -3.10 -15.03 10.00
CA ASP A 296 -1.77 -14.66 10.48
C ASP A 296 -1.60 -14.98 11.97
N LEU A 297 -2.60 -14.66 12.81
CA LEU A 297 -2.60 -14.93 14.24
C LEU A 297 -2.51 -16.43 14.58
N ALA A 298 -2.83 -17.32 13.64
CA ALA A 298 -2.65 -18.76 13.81
C ALA A 298 -1.16 -19.17 13.76
N HIS A 299 -0.26 -18.31 13.27
CA HIS A 299 1.16 -18.60 13.22
C HIS A 299 1.78 -18.59 14.63
N PRO A 300 2.60 -19.59 15.03
CA PRO A 300 3.15 -19.69 16.38
C PRO A 300 3.95 -18.46 16.87
N ALA A 301 4.62 -17.75 15.95
CA ALA A 301 5.35 -16.53 16.29
C ALA A 301 4.45 -15.40 16.82
N LEU A 302 3.15 -15.45 16.55
CA LEU A 302 2.16 -14.46 16.98
C LEU A 302 1.41 -14.87 18.26
N ALA A 303 1.81 -15.94 18.94
CA ALA A 303 1.11 -16.41 20.14
C ALA A 303 0.79 -15.32 21.19
N PRO A 304 1.68 -14.36 21.52
CA PRO A 304 1.35 -13.27 22.44
C PRO A 304 0.23 -12.36 21.92
N VAL A 305 0.27 -12.01 20.63
CA VAL A 305 -0.75 -11.16 19.98
C VAL A 305 -2.07 -11.91 19.87
N ALA A 306 -2.04 -13.17 19.43
CA ALA A 306 -3.23 -14.02 19.35
C ALA A 306 -3.93 -14.17 20.70
N ALA A 307 -3.18 -14.33 21.78
CA ALA A 307 -3.71 -14.38 23.14
C ALA A 307 -4.41 -13.06 23.53
N TRP A 308 -3.82 -11.91 23.19
CA TRP A 308 -4.45 -10.62 23.44
C TRP A 308 -5.77 -10.48 22.67
N PHE A 309 -5.79 -10.82 21.38
CA PHE A 309 -7.02 -10.77 20.57
C PHE A 309 -8.10 -11.71 21.11
N ALA A 310 -7.74 -12.92 21.53
CA ALA A 310 -8.68 -13.88 22.11
C ALA A 310 -9.30 -13.39 23.42
N ALA A 311 -8.53 -12.70 24.26
CA ALA A 311 -9.00 -12.16 25.54
C ALA A 311 -9.84 -10.87 25.39
N ASN A 312 -9.53 -10.03 24.40
CA ASN A 312 -10.06 -8.66 24.32
C ASN A 312 -11.09 -8.44 23.21
N ILE A 313 -11.09 -9.25 22.14
CA ILE A 313 -12.00 -9.09 21.00
C ILE A 313 -12.67 -10.44 20.71
N PRO A 314 -13.91 -10.65 21.21
CA PRO A 314 -14.66 -11.89 20.97
C PRO A 314 -14.82 -12.18 19.47
N ALA A 315 -14.78 -13.46 19.06
CA ALA A 315 -14.85 -13.84 17.64
C ALA A 315 -16.08 -13.27 16.91
N GLY A 316 -17.27 -13.30 17.53
CA GLY A 316 -18.49 -12.71 16.96
C GLY A 316 -18.46 -11.19 16.80
N LYS A 317 -17.46 -10.50 17.38
CA LYS A 317 -17.23 -9.06 17.27
C LYS A 317 -16.13 -8.70 16.26
N ARG A 318 -15.54 -9.68 15.57
CA ARG A 318 -14.50 -9.45 14.55
C ARG A 318 -15.13 -9.23 13.19
N HIS A 319 -15.87 -10.22 12.68
CA HIS A 319 -16.42 -10.21 11.32
C HIS A 319 -17.69 -9.37 11.19
N HIS A 320 -18.66 -9.59 12.07
CA HIS A 320 -20.03 -9.13 11.85
C HIS A 320 -20.41 -7.82 12.56
N ALA A 321 -19.52 -7.27 13.41
CA ALA A 321 -19.88 -6.20 14.33
C ALA A 321 -20.30 -4.88 13.64
N LEU A 322 -19.89 -4.68 12.39
CA LEU A 322 -20.17 -3.49 11.61
C LEU A 322 -20.89 -3.78 10.28
N GLU A 323 -21.34 -5.02 10.05
CA GLU A 323 -21.97 -5.42 8.79
C GLU A 323 -23.25 -4.63 8.48
N ASP A 324 -24.06 -4.34 9.50
CA ASP A 324 -25.29 -3.55 9.35
C ASP A 324 -25.03 -2.11 8.87
N TYR A 325 -23.79 -1.63 8.93
CA TYR A 325 -23.38 -0.31 8.46
C TYR A 325 -22.69 -0.34 7.10
N ALA A 326 -22.36 -1.54 6.58
CA ALA A 326 -21.80 -1.69 5.26
C ALA A 326 -22.88 -1.42 4.20
N PRO A 327 -22.55 -0.76 3.08
CA PRO A 327 -23.48 -0.65 1.97
C PRO A 327 -23.81 -2.04 1.42
N ALA A 328 -25.07 -2.21 1.02
CA ALA A 328 -25.57 -3.43 0.39
C ALA A 328 -24.90 -3.72 -0.97
#